data_AF-A0A849PYV5-F1
#
_entry.id   AF-A0A849PYV5-F1
#
_cell.length_a   1.000
_cell.length_b   1.000
_cell.length_c   1.000
_cell.angle_alpha   90.00
_cell.angle_beta   90.00
_cell.angle_gamma   90.00
#
_symmetry.space_group_name_H-M   'P 1'
#
loop_
_entity.id
_entity.type
_entity.pdbx_description
1 polymer ?
#
loop_
_entity_poly.entity_id
_entity_poly.type
_entity_poly.pdbx_seq_one_letter_code
_entity_poly.pdbx_strand_id
1 'polypeptide(L)'
;MTAINESYHSLEQDSVFFSPRQRKILRKNMSLQSCLDETIQLLHIPNNIKIKSNKSDLRVLADPIQLQIVCNNILINAIQDIGTKQGEIEFRFSENSEDIIIEIENSGPDIPQGLLPHIFESLVTSK
;
A
#
# COMPACT_ATOMS: atom_id res chain seq x y z
N MET A 1 33.74 1.39 -35.19
CA MET A 1 34.03 0.08 -34.58
C MET A 1 33.23 0.02 -33.28
N THR A 2 32.12 -0.74 -33.29
CA THR A 2 31.43 -1.35 -32.12
C THR A 2 30.80 -0.38 -31.10
N ALA A 3 29.49 -0.08 -31.15
CA ALA A 3 28.38 -0.82 -30.49
C ALA A 3 28.70 -1.14 -29.01
N ILE A 4 28.02 -0.61 -27.98
CA ILE A 4 26.73 -1.03 -27.37
C ILE A 4 26.62 -0.05 -26.15
N ASN A 5 25.53 0.66 -25.84
CA ASN A 5 24.44 0.13 -25.03
C ASN A 5 23.30 1.17 -24.97
N GLU A 6 22.32 1.03 -25.86
CA GLU A 6 20.95 1.47 -25.63
C GLU A 6 20.40 0.64 -24.46
N SER A 7 20.11 1.24 -23.30
CA SER A 7 19.17 0.73 -22.27
C SER A 7 19.24 1.55 -20.96
N TYR A 8 19.15 2.88 -21.02
CA TYR A 8 18.98 3.70 -19.81
C TYR A 8 17.70 4.56 -19.82
N HIS A 9 16.80 4.36 -20.78
CA HIS A 9 15.61 5.21 -20.92
C HIS A 9 14.28 4.52 -20.52
N SER A 10 14.29 3.36 -19.87
CA SER A 10 13.06 2.55 -19.74
C SER A 10 12.75 2.01 -18.34
N LEU A 11 13.10 2.72 -17.25
CA LEU A 11 12.77 2.24 -15.89
C LEU A 11 12.20 3.28 -14.92
N GLU A 12 11.87 4.51 -15.36
CA GLU A 12 11.26 5.52 -14.47
C GLU A 12 9.73 5.62 -14.56
N GLN A 13 9.03 4.73 -15.29
CA GLN A 13 7.57 4.87 -15.49
C GLN A 13 6.66 4.03 -14.59
N ASP A 14 7.18 3.08 -13.81
CA ASP A 14 6.32 2.15 -13.04
C ASP A 14 6.33 2.35 -11.51
N SER A 15 6.88 3.46 -11.01
CA SER A 15 6.63 3.88 -9.63
C SER A 15 5.56 4.96 -9.64
N VAL A 16 4.32 4.56 -9.38
CA VAL A 16 3.16 5.43 -9.26
C VAL A 16 3.38 6.43 -8.11
N PHE A 17 4.05 7.54 -8.39
CA PHE A 17 4.07 8.72 -7.55
C PHE A 17 2.79 9.50 -7.89
N PHE A 18 1.64 9.02 -7.40
CA PHE A 18 0.40 9.81 -7.43
C PHE A 18 0.63 11.03 -6.52
N SER A 19 1.13 12.12 -7.10
CA SER A 19 1.13 13.43 -6.45
C SER A 19 -0.34 13.80 -6.18
N PRO A 20 -0.77 13.97 -4.91
CA PRO A 20 -2.17 14.24 -4.58
C PRO A 20 -2.63 15.66 -4.98
N ARG A 21 -1.86 16.37 -5.80
CA ARG A 21 -2.11 17.76 -6.14
C ARG A 21 -3.22 17.84 -7.20
N GLN A 22 -4.42 18.21 -6.72
CA GLN A 22 -5.57 18.81 -7.45
C GLN A 22 -6.84 17.95 -7.69
N ARG A 23 -7.10 16.89 -6.91
CA ARG A 23 -8.46 16.29 -6.92
C ARG A 23 -9.36 16.91 -5.86
N LYS A 24 -10.60 17.29 -6.22
CA LYS A 24 -11.63 17.63 -5.24
C LYS A 24 -11.90 16.40 -4.36
N ILE A 25 -11.76 16.54 -3.05
CA ILE A 25 -12.09 15.48 -2.08
C ILE A 25 -13.58 15.20 -2.18
N LEU A 26 -13.94 13.95 -2.45
CA LEU A 26 -15.33 13.50 -2.56
C LEU A 26 -15.56 12.39 -1.54
N ARG A 27 -16.21 12.74 -0.43
CA ARG A 27 -16.56 11.77 0.61
C ARG A 27 -17.83 11.02 0.24
N LYS A 28 -17.81 9.70 0.34
CA LYS A 28 -19.00 8.84 0.22
C LYS A 28 -18.94 7.75 1.28
N ASN A 29 -20.11 7.22 1.65
CA ASN A 29 -20.16 6.03 2.49
C ASN A 29 -19.66 4.84 1.66
N MET A 30 -18.63 4.14 2.14
CA MET A 30 -17.97 3.05 1.41
C MET A 30 -17.61 1.90 2.36
N SER A 31 -17.56 0.68 1.82
CA SER A 31 -17.07 -0.51 2.52
C SER A 31 -15.54 -0.52 2.55
N LEU A 32 -14.95 -0.78 3.72
CA LEU A 32 -13.52 -1.03 3.85
C LEU A 32 -13.10 -2.34 3.17
N GLN A 33 -13.92 -3.39 3.29
CA GLN A 33 -13.64 -4.67 2.67
C GLN A 33 -13.64 -4.56 1.14
N SER A 34 -14.62 -3.88 0.55
CA SER A 34 -14.63 -3.64 -0.91
C SER A 34 -13.44 -2.81 -1.36
N CYS A 35 -13.04 -1.78 -0.58
CA CYS A 35 -11.86 -0.98 -0.89
C CYS A 35 -10.58 -1.83 -0.92
N LEU A 36 -10.42 -2.74 0.04
CA LEU A 36 -9.30 -3.67 0.08
C LEU A 36 -9.33 -4.62 -1.13
N ASP A 37 -10.48 -5.23 -1.41
CA ASP A 37 -10.62 -6.19 -2.52
C ASP A 37 -10.33 -5.51 -3.88
N GLU A 38 -10.83 -4.30 -4.11
CA GLU A 38 -10.52 -3.49 -5.31
C GLU A 38 -9.02 -3.17 -5.40
N THR A 39 -8.39 -2.84 -4.28
CA THR A 39 -6.94 -2.56 -4.24
C THR A 39 -6.12 -3.81 -4.58
N ILE A 40 -6.49 -4.97 -4.03
CA ILE A 40 -5.82 -6.25 -4.31
C ILE A 40 -5.95 -6.62 -5.79
N GLN A 41 -7.11 -6.36 -6.42
CA GLN A 41 -7.32 -6.65 -7.84
C GLN A 41 -6.44 -5.80 -8.76
N LEU A 42 -6.09 -4.58 -8.34
CA LEU A 42 -5.24 -3.67 -9.11
C LEU A 42 -3.75 -3.93 -8.92
N LEU A 43 -3.37 -4.67 -7.87
CA LEU A 43 -1.99 -4.98 -7.54
C LEU A 43 -1.55 -6.34 -8.09
N HIS A 44 -0.31 -6.40 -8.57
CA HIS A 44 0.33 -7.68 -8.90
C HIS A 44 0.87 -8.34 -7.62
N ILE A 45 0.06 -9.19 -6.99
CA ILE A 45 0.47 -9.91 -5.77
C ILE A 45 1.34 -11.12 -6.14
N PRO A 46 2.58 -11.21 -5.64
CA PRO A 46 3.43 -12.39 -5.85
C PRO A 46 2.80 -13.67 -5.30
N ASN A 47 2.98 -14.79 -6.00
CA ASN A 47 2.39 -16.09 -5.62
C ASN A 47 2.83 -16.60 -4.23
N ASN A 48 3.96 -16.10 -3.71
CA ASN A 48 4.48 -16.43 -2.38
C ASN A 48 3.79 -15.63 -1.24
N ILE A 49 2.87 -14.73 -1.55
CA ILE A 49 2.21 -13.86 -0.57
C ILE A 49 0.72 -14.18 -0.51
N LYS A 50 0.23 -14.44 0.69
CA LYS A 50 -1.20 -14.60 0.97
C LYS A 50 -1.73 -13.34 1.64
N ILE A 51 -2.86 -12.83 1.17
CA ILE A 51 -3.55 -11.71 1.82
C ILE A 51 -4.83 -12.24 2.46
N LYS A 52 -5.01 -11.94 3.74
CA LYS A 52 -6.21 -12.29 4.51
C LYS A 52 -6.86 -11.05 5.07
N SER A 53 -8.16 -11.16 5.31
CA SER A 53 -8.88 -10.18 6.12
C SER A 53 -9.89 -10.87 7.02
N ASN A 54 -10.31 -10.21 8.10
CA ASN A 54 -11.43 -10.66 8.93
C ASN A 54 -12.80 -10.57 8.24
N LYS A 55 -12.83 -10.13 6.97
CA LYS A 55 -14.02 -10.00 6.11
C LYS A 55 -15.15 -9.19 6.75
N SER A 56 -14.82 -8.25 7.63
CA SER A 56 -15.78 -7.35 8.24
C SER A 56 -16.18 -6.23 7.27
N ASP A 57 -17.48 -6.07 7.01
CA ASP A 57 -18.02 -5.04 6.11
C ASP A 57 -18.26 -3.70 6.83
N LEU A 58 -17.25 -3.20 7.54
CA LEU A 58 -17.33 -1.88 8.17
C LEU A 58 -17.37 -0.78 7.11
N ARG A 59 -18.26 0.19 7.32
CA ARG A 59 -18.50 1.27 6.38
C ARG A 59 -18.07 2.61 6.95
N VAL A 60 -17.34 3.39 6.16
CA VAL A 60 -16.78 4.69 6.56
C VAL A 60 -17.19 5.79 5.59
N LEU A 61 -17.32 7.02 6.08
CA LEU A 61 -17.47 8.22 5.26
C LEU A 61 -16.07 8.76 4.88
N ALA A 62 -15.53 8.30 3.75
CA ALA A 62 -14.19 8.64 3.29
C ALA A 62 -14.16 8.99 1.80
N ASP A 63 -13.03 9.54 1.35
CA ASP A 63 -12.73 9.61 -0.08
C ASP A 63 -12.16 8.26 -0.54
N PRO A 64 -12.87 7.50 -1.41
CA PRO A 64 -12.46 6.16 -1.80
C PRO A 64 -11.13 6.11 -2.54
N ILE A 65 -10.84 7.13 -3.35
CA ILE A 65 -9.59 7.15 -4.12
C ILE A 65 -8.44 7.38 -3.16
N GLN A 66 -8.60 8.31 -2.21
CA GLN A 66 -7.56 8.58 -1.23
C GLN A 66 -7.32 7.37 -0.32
N LEU A 67 -8.38 6.70 0.12
CA LEU A 67 -8.24 5.49 0.95
C LEU A 67 -7.58 4.34 0.18
N GLN A 68 -7.96 4.14 -1.09
CA GLN A 68 -7.32 3.17 -1.97
C GLN A 68 -5.82 3.48 -2.17
N ILE A 69 -5.43 4.74 -2.33
CA ILE A 69 -4.01 5.14 -2.39
C ILE A 69 -3.27 4.75 -1.10
N VAL A 70 -3.87 5.00 0.06
CA VAL A 70 -3.29 4.61 1.36
C VAL A 70 -3.13 3.08 1.45
N CYS A 71 -4.19 2.33 1.16
CA CYS A 71 -4.14 0.86 1.16
C CYS A 71 -3.09 0.33 0.19
N ASN A 72 -3.00 0.90 -1.01
CA ASN A 72 -2.03 0.52 -2.03
C ASN A 72 -0.59 0.72 -1.54
N ASN A 73 -0.30 1.89 -0.96
CA ASN A 73 1.04 2.19 -0.45
C ASN A 73 1.46 1.23 0.67
N ILE A 74 0.54 0.92 1.58
CA ILE A 74 0.82 -0.01 2.68
C ILE A 74 1.03 -1.43 2.15
N LEU A 75 0.20 -1.89 1.21
CA LEU A 75 0.35 -3.20 0.58
C LEU A 75 1.67 -3.34 -0.18
N ILE A 76 2.06 -2.34 -0.95
CA ILE A 76 3.35 -2.33 -1.67
C ILE A 76 4.51 -2.45 -0.68
N ASN A 77 4.48 -1.67 0.41
CA ASN A 77 5.52 -1.73 1.44
C ASN A 77 5.59 -3.13 2.08
N ALA A 78 4.45 -3.72 2.44
CA ALA A 78 4.40 -5.06 3.02
C ALA A 78 4.90 -6.15 2.05
N ILE A 79 4.56 -6.06 0.76
CA ILE A 79 5.03 -6.98 -0.28
C ILE A 79 6.55 -6.90 -0.44
N GLN A 80 7.08 -5.67 -0.51
CA GLN A 80 8.53 -5.43 -0.64
C GLN A 80 9.30 -5.95 0.58
N ASP A 81 8.77 -5.74 1.77
CA ASP A 81 9.36 -6.15 3.03
C ASP A 81 9.41 -7.68 3.20
N ILE A 82 8.34 -8.39 2.80
CA ILE A 82 8.32 -9.88 2.74
C ILE A 82 9.36 -10.41 1.73
N GLY A 83 9.49 -9.73 0.58
CA GLY A 83 10.41 -10.11 -0.48
C GLY A 83 10.09 -11.46 -1.11
N THR A 84 11.10 -12.34 -1.19
CA THR A 84 11.00 -13.64 -1.91
C THR A 84 10.57 -14.82 -1.04
N LYS A 85 10.41 -14.61 0.27
CA LYS A 85 9.99 -15.66 1.21
C LYS A 85 8.48 -15.87 1.16
N GLN A 86 8.02 -17.03 1.60
CA GLN A 86 6.60 -17.23 1.86
C GLN A 86 6.16 -16.25 2.94
N GLY A 87 5.06 -15.54 2.69
CA GLY A 87 4.58 -14.54 3.63
C GLY A 87 3.08 -14.32 3.60
N GLU A 88 2.64 -13.58 4.60
CA GLU A 88 1.24 -13.27 4.81
C GLU A 88 1.08 -11.78 5.16
N ILE A 89 -0.01 -11.19 4.67
CA ILE A 89 -0.48 -9.87 5.06
C ILE A 89 -1.90 -10.02 5.57
N GLU A 90 -2.17 -9.60 6.80
CA GLU A 90 -3.48 -9.67 7.42
C GLU A 90 -4.06 -8.28 7.66
N PHE A 91 -5.32 -8.10 7.26
CA PHE A 91 -6.13 -6.90 7.51
C PHE A 91 -7.21 -7.20 8.54
N ARG A 92 -7.29 -6.40 9.59
CA ARG A 92 -8.38 -6.47 10.58
C ARG A 92 -9.08 -5.13 10.66
N PHE A 93 -10.39 -5.14 10.38
CA PHE A 93 -11.24 -3.97 10.54
C PHE A 93 -12.05 -4.13 11.81
N SER A 94 -11.98 -3.13 12.69
CA SER A 94 -12.78 -3.04 13.91
C SER A 94 -13.27 -1.61 14.11
N GLU A 95 -14.24 -1.44 15.00
CA GLU A 95 -14.70 -0.12 15.43
C GLU A 95 -14.79 -0.10 16.96
N ASN A 96 -14.50 1.05 17.55
CA ASN A 96 -14.78 1.32 18.95
C ASN A 96 -15.81 2.47 19.05
N SER A 97 -16.00 3.04 20.23
CA SER A 97 -17.00 4.11 20.43
C SER A 97 -16.70 5.40 19.66
N GLU A 98 -15.48 5.63 19.23
CA GLU A 98 -15.01 6.88 18.63
C GLU A 98 -14.49 6.70 17.20
N ASP A 99 -13.84 5.58 16.92
CA ASP A 99 -13.05 5.37 15.70
C ASP A 99 -13.31 4.03 15.02
N ILE A 100 -13.08 4.03 13.71
CA ILE A 100 -12.85 2.80 12.94
C ILE A 100 -11.35 2.55 12.89
N ILE A 101 -10.94 1.36 13.29
CA ILE A 101 -9.55 0.92 13.35
C ILE A 101 -9.28 -0.06 12.20
N ILE A 102 -8.24 0.24 11.42
CA ILE A 102 -7.70 -0.64 10.39
C ILE A 102 -6.33 -1.10 10.86
N GLU A 103 -6.22 -2.36 11.27
CA GLU A 103 -4.95 -2.97 11.63
C GLU A 103 -4.41 -3.75 10.43
N ILE A 104 -3.11 -3.62 10.20
CA ILE A 104 -2.40 -4.27 9.09
C ILE A 104 -1.14 -4.88 9.66
N GLU A 105 -0.94 -6.17 9.40
CA GLU A 105 0.20 -6.94 9.88
C GLU A 105 0.80 -7.73 8.72
N ASN A 106 2.12 -7.81 8.64
CA ASN A 106 2.82 -8.62 7.64
C ASN A 106 3.89 -9.49 8.29
N SER A 107 4.18 -10.64 7.66
CA SER A 107 5.19 -11.59 8.13
C SER A 107 6.61 -11.26 7.65
N GLY A 108 6.90 -9.98 7.36
CA GLY A 108 8.23 -9.52 6.99
C GLY A 108 9.16 -9.41 8.20
N PRO A 109 10.42 -8.99 7.99
CA PRO A 109 11.34 -8.72 9.09
C PRO A 109 10.85 -7.55 9.97
N ASP A 110 11.25 -7.56 11.24
CA ASP A 110 11.01 -6.41 12.12
C ASP A 110 11.71 -5.15 11.57
N ILE A 111 11.03 -4.01 11.67
CA ILE A 111 11.64 -2.71 11.37
C ILE A 111 12.77 -2.47 12.38
N PRO A 112 14.02 -2.21 11.94
CA PRO A 112 15.11 -1.91 12.84
C PRO A 112 14.77 -0.73 13.77
N GLN A 113 15.08 -0.82 15.06
CA GLN A 113 14.72 0.22 16.04
C GLN A 113 15.21 1.62 15.67
N GLY A 114 16.39 1.72 15.05
CA GLY A 114 16.94 3.00 14.59
C GLY A 114 16.20 3.60 13.38
N LEU A 115 15.41 2.82 12.66
CA LEU A 115 14.64 3.26 11.50
C LEU A 115 13.22 3.68 11.86
N LEU A 116 12.64 3.17 12.95
CA LEU A 116 11.27 3.48 13.39
C LEU A 116 10.93 4.99 13.43
N PRO A 117 11.81 5.89 13.90
CA PRO A 117 11.52 7.33 13.91
C PRO A 117 11.42 7.95 12.50
N HIS A 118 11.97 7.29 11.48
CA HIS A 118 12.15 7.84 10.13
C HIS A 118 11.23 7.19 9.08
N ILE A 119 10.38 6.21 9.44
CA ILE A 119 9.55 5.47 8.47
C ILE A 119 8.51 6.33 7.74
N PHE A 120 8.20 7.51 8.27
CA PHE A 120 7.28 8.48 7.67
C PHE A 120 7.99 9.71 7.09
N GLU A 121 9.32 9.76 7.15
CA GLU A 121 10.07 10.81 6.47
C GLU A 121 10.02 10.56 4.97
N SER A 122 9.59 11.58 4.22
CA SER A 122 9.67 11.51 2.75
C SER A 122 11.14 11.38 2.36
N LEU A 123 11.47 10.35 1.60
CA LEU A 123 12.73 10.31 0.83
C LEU A 123 12.61 11.39 -0.25
N VAL A 124 12.77 12.66 0.11
CA VAL A 124 12.84 13.77 -0.84
C VAL A 124 14.12 13.55 -1.63
N THR A 125 14.01 12.89 -2.77
CA THR A 125 15.11 12.78 -3.72
C THR A 125 15.29 14.15 -4.37
N SER A 126 16.19 14.95 -3.83
CA SER A 126 16.77 16.07 -4.56
C SER A 126 17.65 15.51 -5.67
N LYS A 127 17.14 15.56 -6.91
CA LYS A 127 17.95 15.74 -8.11
C LYS A 127 17.36 16.86 -8.94
#